data_AF-A0A5N6MWS4-F1
#
_entry.id   AF-A0A5N6MWS4-F1
#
_cell.length_a   1.000
_cell.length_b   1.000
_cell.length_c   1.000
_cell.angle_alpha   90.00
_cell.angle_beta   90.00
_cell.angle_gamma   90.00
#
_symmetry.space_group_name_H-M   'P 1'
#
loop_
_entity.id
_entity.type
_entity.pdbx_description
1 polymer ?
#
loop_
_entity_poly.entity_id
_entity_poly.type
_entity_poly.pdbx_seq_one_letter_code
_entity_poly.pdbx_strand_id
1 'polypeptide(L)'
;MSAKRNRSSVKGSDKSSRHTAGSIGYDEYRVRLRKIMRKEPNYKDIFLMTHLNKDSKAKFLAGELSVNSLDEMDFCTNRAKDAYSSYLQEMIEKYGPEFKDDDPNVWGHVVNTEGRTKRIYGIGSSDVDYVMTGKASTSSGIEQSDHDQRLSQEKIHNLEVQMEAERKAREELQEQMRQERQEMQNQMNEAIRKGIEEFMRNLHPAGN
;
A
#
# COMPACT_ATOMS: atom_id res chain seq x y z
N MET A 1 12.99 -33.64 31.58
CA MET A 1 11.77 -33.96 30.82
C MET A 1 10.63 -33.13 31.35
N SER A 2 9.92 -32.37 30.50
CA SER A 2 8.58 -31.87 30.84
C SER A 2 7.79 -31.74 29.54
N ALA A 3 6.69 -32.49 29.47
CA ALA A 3 5.83 -32.60 28.31
C ALA A 3 4.61 -31.65 28.42
N LYS A 4 4.41 -30.89 27.33
CA LYS A 4 3.22 -30.23 26.78
C LYS A 4 1.90 -30.24 27.58
N ARG A 5 1.20 -29.10 27.49
CA ARG A 5 -0.23 -29.08 27.10
C ARG A 5 -0.51 -28.03 26.01
N ASN A 6 -1.16 -28.52 24.95
CA ASN A 6 -1.68 -27.80 23.80
C ASN A 6 -2.93 -26.97 24.18
N ARG A 7 -3.18 -25.86 23.48
CA ARG A 7 -4.51 -25.23 23.42
C ARG A 7 -5.05 -25.30 21.99
N SER A 8 -5.53 -26.48 21.62
CA SER A 8 -6.62 -26.61 20.66
C SER A 8 -7.90 -26.82 21.48
N SER A 9 -8.85 -25.90 21.35
CA SER A 9 -10.21 -26.12 21.84
C SER A 9 -11.16 -25.72 20.72
N VAL A 10 -11.70 -26.73 20.04
CA VAL A 10 -12.87 -26.58 19.18
C VAL A 10 -13.95 -27.48 19.76
N LYS A 11 -15.11 -26.89 20.11
CA LYS A 11 -16.44 -27.29 19.61
C LYS A 11 -17.53 -26.50 20.33
N GLY A 12 -18.26 -25.70 19.55
CA GLY A 12 -19.49 -25.02 19.96
C GLY A 12 -19.77 -23.85 19.02
N SER A 13 -20.65 -24.07 18.04
CA SER A 13 -21.20 -23.13 17.06
C SER A 13 -20.23 -22.22 16.30
N ASP A 14 -20.19 -22.46 14.98
CA ASP A 14 -20.06 -21.50 13.90
C ASP A 14 -18.94 -20.44 13.97
N LYS A 15 -18.01 -20.56 13.02
CA LYS A 15 -16.87 -19.67 12.79
C LYS A 15 -15.84 -19.72 13.92
N SER A 16 -14.82 -20.58 13.76
CA SER A 16 -13.51 -20.18 14.23
C SER A 16 -13.29 -18.77 13.70
N SER A 17 -13.22 -17.78 14.59
CA SER A 17 -12.82 -16.42 14.24
C SER A 17 -11.38 -16.54 13.76
N ARG A 18 -11.23 -16.91 12.49
CA ARG A 18 -10.01 -16.74 11.73
C ARG A 18 -9.85 -15.23 11.73
N HIS A 19 -9.05 -14.73 12.65
CA HIS A 19 -8.59 -13.37 12.56
C HIS A 19 -7.79 -13.31 11.25
N THR A 20 -8.47 -12.96 10.16
CA THR A 20 -7.84 -12.35 8.98
C THR A 20 -7.45 -10.91 9.35
N ALA A 21 -7.03 -10.66 10.59
CA ALA A 21 -6.29 -9.47 10.94
C ALA A 21 -4.88 -9.72 10.43
N GLY A 22 -4.73 -9.74 9.10
CA GLY A 22 -3.43 -9.51 8.50
C GLY A 22 -2.93 -8.22 9.12
N SER A 23 -1.88 -8.32 9.92
CA SER A 23 -1.13 -7.12 10.29
C SER A 23 -0.82 -6.40 9.00
N ILE A 24 -1.24 -5.13 8.90
CA ILE A 24 -0.93 -4.29 7.76
C ILE A 24 0.55 -4.49 7.41
N GLY A 25 0.83 -4.93 6.18
CA GLY A 25 2.20 -5.18 5.74
C GLY A 25 2.99 -3.87 5.76
N TYR A 26 4.32 -3.96 5.89
CA TYR A 26 5.19 -2.78 5.87
C TYR A 26 4.88 -1.86 4.67
N ASP A 27 4.69 -2.43 3.49
CA ASP A 27 4.41 -1.67 2.26
C ASP A 27 3.06 -0.96 2.31
N GLU A 28 2.04 -1.65 2.81
CA GLU A 28 0.71 -1.07 2.95
C GLU A 28 0.72 0.07 3.98
N TYR A 29 1.48 -0.10 5.08
CA TYR A 29 1.67 0.94 6.09
C TYR A 29 2.45 2.13 5.52
N ARG A 30 3.52 1.89 4.77
CA ARG A 30 4.33 2.90 4.08
C ARG A 30 3.51 3.72 3.09
N VAL A 31 2.66 3.07 2.28
CA VAL A 31 1.76 3.77 1.33
C VAL A 31 0.75 4.65 2.06
N ARG A 32 0.18 4.18 3.17
CA ARG A 32 -0.72 4.99 3.99
C ARG A 32 0.01 6.16 4.62
N LEU A 33 1.21 5.94 5.16
CA LEU A 33 1.99 6.96 5.82
C LEU A 33 2.48 8.03 4.85
N ARG A 34 2.84 7.67 3.62
CA ARG A 34 3.15 8.62 2.53
C ARG A 34 2.01 9.61 2.29
N LYS A 35 0.75 9.14 2.31
CA LYS A 35 -0.43 10.01 2.17
C LYS A 35 -0.60 10.97 3.35
N ILE A 36 -0.31 10.50 4.57
CA ILE A 36 -0.43 11.28 5.79
C ILE A 36 0.67 12.36 5.86
N MET A 37 1.93 11.98 5.66
CA MET A 37 3.07 12.87 5.83
C MET A 37 3.37 13.73 4.60
N ARG A 38 2.76 13.41 3.43
CA ARG A 38 3.02 14.06 2.13
C ARG A 38 4.51 14.04 1.71
N LYS A 39 5.30 13.14 2.29
CA LYS A 39 6.70 12.85 1.96
C LYS A 39 6.89 11.35 1.91
N GLU A 40 7.99 10.90 1.30
CA GLU A 40 8.39 9.50 1.39
C GLU A 40 8.81 9.19 2.83
N PRO A 41 8.09 8.31 3.55
CA PRO A 41 8.49 7.98 4.91
C PRO A 41 9.70 7.05 4.87
N ASN A 42 10.70 7.36 5.68
CA ASN A 42 11.84 6.48 5.90
C ASN A 42 11.52 5.45 6.99
N TYR A 43 12.47 4.56 7.27
CA TYR A 43 12.26 3.51 8.26
C TYR A 43 12.05 4.07 9.68
N LYS A 44 12.79 5.12 10.09
CA LYS A 44 12.54 5.84 11.36
C LYS A 44 11.10 6.33 11.47
N ASP A 45 10.58 6.99 10.42
CA ASP A 45 9.21 7.50 10.39
C ASP A 45 8.21 6.36 10.64
N ILE A 46 8.43 5.19 10.02
CA ILE A 46 7.55 4.02 10.17
C ILE A 46 7.68 3.39 11.56
N PHE A 47 8.90 3.27 12.09
CA PHE A 47 9.15 2.73 13.43
C PHE A 47 8.45 3.58 14.50
N LEU A 48 8.65 4.90 14.48
CA LEU A 48 8.02 5.83 15.41
C LEU A 48 6.49 5.79 15.27
N MET A 49 5.95 5.82 14.06
CA MET A 49 4.52 5.75 13.83
C MET A 49 3.86 4.45 14.30
N THR A 50 4.62 3.36 14.36
CA THR A 50 4.13 2.05 14.83
C THR A 50 4.28 1.89 16.34
N HIS A 51 5.27 2.56 16.97
CA HIS A 51 5.66 2.26 18.35
C HIS A 51 5.53 3.42 19.33
N LEU A 52 5.26 4.64 18.87
CA LEU A 52 4.81 5.73 19.73
C LEU A 52 3.38 5.48 20.20
N ASN A 53 3.11 5.90 21.44
CA ASN A 53 1.76 5.94 21.97
C ASN A 53 0.91 6.96 21.20
N LYS A 54 -0.40 7.03 21.50
CA LYS A 54 -1.34 7.86 20.76
C LYS A 54 -0.96 9.35 20.78
N ASP A 55 -0.52 9.86 21.93
CA ASP A 55 -0.27 11.28 22.13
C ASP A 55 1.06 11.70 21.47
N SER A 56 2.12 10.93 21.69
CA SER A 56 3.42 11.16 21.03
C SER A 56 3.32 11.02 19.51
N LYS A 57 2.47 10.11 19.01
CA LYS A 57 2.22 10.00 17.57
C LYS A 57 1.55 11.25 17.00
N ALA A 58 0.63 11.86 17.73
CA ALA A 58 -0.01 13.11 17.30
C ALA A 58 1.01 14.25 17.24
N LYS A 59 1.85 14.40 18.28
CA LYS A 59 2.95 15.37 18.29
C LYS A 59 3.96 15.13 17.16
N PHE A 60 4.32 13.87 16.91
CA PHE A 60 5.21 13.49 15.82
C PHE A 60 4.67 13.93 14.45
N LEU A 61 3.38 13.68 14.19
CA LEU A 61 2.72 14.09 12.95
C LEU A 61 2.57 15.62 12.84
N ALA A 62 2.47 16.33 13.96
CA ALA A 62 2.45 17.79 14.00
C ALA A 62 3.85 18.42 13.77
N GLY A 63 4.91 17.62 13.75
CA GLY A 63 6.30 18.10 13.63
C GLY A 63 6.86 18.66 14.94
N GLU A 64 6.23 18.38 16.07
CA GLU A 64 6.64 18.85 17.40
C GLU A 64 7.75 17.97 18.01
N LEU A 65 7.91 16.74 17.51
CA LEU A 65 8.96 15.82 17.95
C LEU A 65 10.09 15.75 16.93
N SER A 66 11.32 15.84 17.42
CA SER A 66 12.52 15.63 16.61
C SER A 66 12.79 14.14 16.44
N VAL A 67 12.93 13.68 15.19
CA VAL A 67 13.33 12.29 14.89
C VAL A 67 14.70 11.92 15.49
N ASN A 68 15.58 12.89 15.75
CA ASN A 68 16.93 12.63 16.24
C ASN A 68 17.06 12.79 17.77
N SER A 69 15.95 12.98 18.49
CA SER A 69 15.92 13.02 19.97
C SER A 69 14.90 12.02 20.51
N LEU A 70 15.09 11.60 21.77
CA LEU A 70 14.12 10.84 22.56
C LEU A 70 13.22 11.73 23.41
N ASP A 71 13.53 13.03 23.47
CA ASP A 71 12.82 13.96 24.33
C ASP A 71 11.34 14.00 23.95
N GLU A 72 10.48 13.90 24.97
CA GLU A 72 9.02 13.88 24.82
C GLU A 72 8.45 12.72 23.97
N MET A 73 9.25 11.70 23.66
CA MET A 73 8.78 10.48 22.98
C MET A 73 8.34 9.42 23.98
N ASP A 74 7.04 9.17 24.03
CA ASP A 74 6.46 8.05 24.76
C ASP A 74 6.17 6.86 23.84
N PHE A 75 6.83 5.75 24.13
CA PHE A 75 6.69 4.49 23.41
C PHE A 75 5.64 3.59 24.04
N CYS A 76 4.98 2.78 23.21
CA CYS A 76 4.06 1.73 23.64
C CYS A 76 4.75 0.64 24.47
N THR A 77 6.06 0.43 24.31
CA THR A 77 6.83 -0.59 25.03
C THR A 77 8.25 -0.10 25.34
N ASN A 78 8.81 -0.52 26.48
CA ASN A 78 10.21 -0.24 26.83
C ASN A 78 11.17 -0.81 25.78
N ARG A 79 10.89 -2.00 25.25
CA ARG A 79 11.70 -2.62 24.19
C ARG A 79 11.84 -1.72 22.95
N ALA A 80 10.76 -1.07 22.53
CA ALA A 80 10.83 -0.16 21.38
C ALA A 80 11.63 1.11 21.71
N LYS A 81 11.49 1.63 22.93
CA LYS A 81 12.28 2.75 23.42
C LYS A 81 13.78 2.41 23.43
N ASP A 82 14.15 1.27 24.01
CA ASP A 82 15.53 0.82 24.10
C ASP A 82 16.15 0.64 22.71
N ALA A 83 15.42 0.00 21.78
CA ALA A 83 15.88 -0.16 20.40
C ALA A 83 16.09 1.18 19.68
N TYR A 84 15.16 2.13 19.82
CA TYR A 84 15.33 3.46 19.22
C TYR A 84 16.51 4.22 19.85
N SER A 85 16.69 4.06 21.16
CA SER A 85 17.75 4.75 21.91
C SER A 85 19.14 4.27 21.48
N SER A 86 19.33 2.95 21.39
CA SER A 86 20.58 2.36 20.89
C SER A 86 20.87 2.76 19.44
N TYR A 87 19.83 2.78 18.59
CA TYR A 87 19.96 3.24 17.21
C TYR A 87 20.42 4.70 17.13
N LEU A 88 19.78 5.61 17.88
CA LEU A 88 20.20 7.02 17.88
C LEU A 88 21.63 7.17 18.38
N GLN A 89 22.01 6.45 19.44
CA GLN A 89 23.37 6.51 19.97
C GLN A 89 24.42 6.11 18.93
N GLU A 90 24.22 4.98 18.23
CA GLU A 90 25.14 4.52 17.19
C GLU A 90 25.17 5.46 15.97
N MET A 91 24.02 6.01 15.56
CA MET A 91 23.97 6.99 14.47
C MET A 91 24.71 8.27 14.82
N ILE A 92 24.56 8.77 16.06
CA ILE A 92 25.26 9.95 16.56
C ILE A 92 26.77 9.68 16.63
N GLU A 93 27.18 8.49 17.08
CA GLU A 93 28.59 8.10 17.12
C GLU A 93 29.20 8.03 15.71
N LYS A 94 28.47 7.46 14.74
CA LYS A 94 28.98 7.22 13.38
C LYS A 94 28.94 8.46 12.48
N TYR A 95 27.91 9.30 12.61
CA TYR A 95 27.63 10.39 11.68
C TYR A 95 27.54 11.77 12.34
N GLY A 96 27.62 11.83 13.67
CA GLY A 96 27.41 13.05 14.45
C GLY A 96 25.92 13.32 14.74
N PRO A 97 25.61 14.29 15.63
CA PRO A 97 24.25 14.56 16.11
C PRO A 97 23.28 15.07 15.02
N GLU A 98 23.82 15.65 13.95
CA GLU A 98 23.04 16.27 12.87
C GLU A 98 22.89 15.35 11.64
N PHE A 99 22.90 14.03 11.85
CA PHE A 99 22.74 13.05 10.78
C PHE A 99 21.35 13.17 10.13
N LYS A 100 21.33 13.16 8.79
CA LYS A 100 20.10 13.31 7.99
C LYS A 100 19.63 11.99 7.41
N ASP A 101 20.58 11.18 6.98
CA ASP A 101 20.32 9.90 6.32
C ASP A 101 20.21 8.77 7.34
N ASP A 102 19.41 7.76 7.01
CA ASP A 102 19.24 6.54 7.81
C ASP A 102 20.34 5.52 7.43
N ASP A 103 20.85 4.75 8.39
CA ASP A 103 21.79 3.65 8.13
C ASP A 103 21.14 2.28 8.45
N PRO A 104 20.82 1.49 7.41
CA PRO A 104 20.22 0.17 7.57
C PRO A 104 21.09 -0.80 8.38
N ASN A 105 22.41 -0.63 8.33
CA ASN A 105 23.34 -1.51 9.05
C ASN A 105 23.25 -1.27 10.55
N VAL A 106 23.13 -0.01 10.98
CA VAL A 106 22.97 0.34 12.40
C VAL A 106 21.68 -0.28 12.95
N TRP A 107 20.58 -0.19 12.20
CA TRP A 107 19.34 -0.90 12.55
C TRP A 107 19.53 -2.42 12.64
N GLY A 108 20.27 -2.99 11.70
CA GLY A 108 20.65 -4.40 11.72
C GLY A 108 21.41 -4.78 12.99
N HIS A 109 22.36 -3.97 13.45
CA HIS A 109 23.15 -4.25 14.66
C HIS A 109 22.33 -4.12 15.94
N VAL A 110 21.61 -3.01 16.11
CA VAL A 110 20.83 -2.69 17.31
C VAL A 110 19.72 -3.71 17.59
N VAL A 111 19.11 -4.26 16.53
CA VAL A 111 18.01 -5.20 16.67
C VAL A 111 18.50 -6.67 16.74
N ASN A 112 19.75 -6.95 16.37
CA ASN A 112 20.33 -8.30 16.32
C ASN A 112 21.40 -8.56 17.39
N THR A 113 21.19 -8.09 18.63
CA THR A 113 21.95 -8.63 19.77
C THR A 113 21.63 -10.13 19.90
N GLU A 114 22.66 -10.98 19.83
CA GLU A 114 22.64 -12.46 20.07
C GLU A 114 22.42 -13.41 18.86
N GLY A 115 22.87 -13.05 17.65
CA GLY A 115 23.15 -14.07 16.61
C GLY A 115 21.97 -14.91 16.12
N ARG A 116 20.73 -14.47 16.34
CA ARG A 116 19.52 -15.11 15.79
C ARG A 116 19.11 -14.42 14.48
N THR A 117 18.72 -15.22 13.50
CA THR A 117 18.37 -14.79 12.14
C THR A 117 17.21 -13.80 12.10
N LYS A 118 17.54 -12.57 11.66
CA LYS A 118 16.81 -11.66 10.75
C LYS A 118 15.29 -11.57 10.93
N ARG A 119 14.82 -10.88 11.97
CA ARG A 119 13.53 -10.16 11.92
C ARG A 119 13.68 -8.82 12.59
N ILE A 120 13.80 -7.77 11.78
CA ILE A 120 13.78 -6.40 12.27
C ILE A 120 12.37 -6.08 12.76
N TYR A 121 12.27 -5.49 13.94
CA TYR A 121 11.00 -5.14 14.57
C TYR A 121 10.21 -4.16 13.67
N GLY A 122 8.92 -4.39 13.47
CA GLY A 122 8.07 -3.58 12.57
C GLY A 122 8.18 -3.88 11.07
N ILE A 123 9.18 -4.65 10.61
CA ILE A 123 9.34 -5.02 9.18
C ILE A 123 8.54 -6.29 8.82
N GLY A 124 8.32 -7.19 9.77
CA GLY A 124 7.65 -8.46 9.51
C GLY A 124 8.52 -9.39 8.66
N SER A 125 7.95 -9.99 7.61
CA SER A 125 8.66 -10.85 6.65
C SER A 125 9.17 -10.09 5.42
N SER A 126 9.05 -8.76 5.40
CA SER A 126 9.52 -7.94 4.28
C SER A 126 11.06 -7.93 4.23
N ASP A 127 11.58 -7.79 3.02
CA ASP A 127 13.01 -7.67 2.76
C ASP A 127 13.57 -6.37 3.37
N VAL A 128 14.61 -6.50 4.19
CA VAL A 128 15.24 -5.39 4.92
C VAL A 128 15.85 -4.38 3.96
N ASP A 129 16.53 -4.81 2.89
CA ASP A 129 17.17 -3.85 1.98
C ASP A 129 16.10 -3.10 1.19
N TYR A 130 15.02 -3.79 0.81
CA TYR A 130 13.86 -3.17 0.18
C TYR A 130 13.17 -2.15 1.07
N VAL A 131 12.94 -2.51 2.33
CA VAL A 131 12.32 -1.65 3.34
C VAL A 131 13.13 -0.37 3.54
N MET A 132 14.45 -0.52 3.65
CA MET A 132 15.36 0.54 4.05
C MET A 132 15.77 1.45 2.89
N THR A 133 15.98 0.87 1.70
CA THR A 133 16.53 1.59 0.54
C THR A 133 15.54 1.72 -0.62
N GLY A 134 14.38 1.06 -0.54
CA GLY A 134 13.43 0.94 -1.64
C GLY A 134 13.89 0.01 -2.76
N LYS A 135 15.05 -0.64 -2.63
CA LYS A 135 15.62 -1.55 -3.62
C LYS A 135 15.59 -2.97 -3.08
N ALA A 136 15.02 -3.89 -3.86
CA ALA A 136 15.04 -5.30 -3.48
C ALA A 136 16.49 -5.76 -3.29
N SER A 137 16.76 -6.50 -2.22
CA SER A 137 18.03 -7.22 -2.09
C SER A 137 18.22 -8.06 -3.35
N THR A 138 19.36 -7.92 -4.00
CA THR A 138 19.90 -8.97 -4.87
C THR A 138 20.43 -10.09 -3.98
N SER A 139 19.54 -10.75 -3.24
CA SER A 139 19.86 -11.92 -2.43
C SER A 139 19.13 -13.12 -3.03
N SER A 140 19.85 -13.87 -3.85
CA SER A 140 19.54 -15.26 -4.16
C SER A 140 19.61 -16.08 -2.86
N GLY A 141 18.51 -16.18 -2.13
CA GLY A 141 18.58 -16.78 -0.77
C GLY A 141 17.27 -17.22 -0.14
N ILE A 142 16.15 -17.17 -0.84
CA ILE A 142 14.95 -17.92 -0.44
C ILE A 142 14.54 -18.69 -1.68
N GLU A 143 14.82 -20.00 -1.70
CA GLU A 143 14.08 -20.91 -2.58
C GLU A 143 12.61 -20.81 -2.14
N GLN A 144 11.87 -19.87 -2.73
CA GLN A 144 10.43 -20.06 -2.88
C GLN A 144 10.31 -21.39 -3.61
N SER A 145 9.52 -22.32 -3.08
CA SER A 145 9.33 -23.59 -3.78
C SER A 145 8.90 -23.28 -5.23
N ASP A 146 9.47 -23.96 -6.22
CA ASP A 146 9.14 -23.73 -7.64
C ASP A 146 7.62 -23.72 -7.88
N HIS A 147 6.88 -24.44 -7.04
CA HIS A 147 5.43 -24.47 -6.98
C HIS A 147 4.81 -23.12 -6.61
N ASP A 148 5.30 -22.43 -5.58
CA ASP A 148 4.76 -21.13 -5.15
C ASP A 148 5.08 -20.03 -6.16
N GLN A 149 6.27 -20.07 -6.78
CA GLN A 149 6.63 -19.13 -7.84
C GLN A 149 5.74 -19.32 -9.07
N ARG A 150 5.52 -20.58 -9.48
CA ARG A 150 4.65 -20.90 -10.61
C ARG A 150 3.20 -20.49 -10.36
N LEU A 151 2.64 -20.75 -9.17
CA LEU A 151 1.29 -20.31 -8.81
C LEU A 151 1.14 -18.78 -8.83
N SER A 152 2.18 -18.07 -8.37
CA SER A 152 2.20 -16.60 -8.41
C SER A 152 2.21 -16.09 -9.85
N GLN A 153 3.06 -16.66 -10.72
CA GLN A 153 3.11 -16.30 -12.14
C GLN A 153 1.81 -16.60 -12.88
N GLU A 154 1.20 -17.76 -12.61
CA GLU A 154 -0.09 -18.14 -13.19
C GLU A 154 -1.20 -17.17 -12.76
N LYS A 155 -1.19 -16.73 -11.50
CA LYS A 155 -2.14 -15.74 -11.00
C LYS A 155 -1.95 -14.37 -11.67
N ILE A 156 -0.71 -13.94 -11.87
CA ILE A 156 -0.40 -12.68 -12.57
C ILE A 156 -0.90 -12.75 -14.01
N HIS A 157 -0.57 -13.81 -14.73
CA HIS A 157 -1.03 -14.03 -16.11
C HIS A 157 -2.56 -14.02 -16.20
N ASN A 158 -3.25 -14.71 -15.29
CA ASN A 158 -4.72 -14.74 -15.29
C ASN A 158 -5.33 -13.35 -15.04
N LEU A 159 -4.72 -12.54 -14.18
CA LEU A 159 -5.16 -11.16 -13.94
C LEU A 159 -4.91 -10.27 -15.16
N GLU A 160 -3.78 -10.41 -15.84
CA GLU A 160 -3.47 -9.69 -17.07
C GLU A 160 -4.50 -9.98 -18.17
N VAL A 161 -4.85 -11.26 -18.35
CA VAL A 161 -5.89 -11.67 -19.31
C VAL A 161 -7.26 -11.08 -18.96
N GLN A 162 -7.63 -11.09 -17.68
CA GLN A 162 -8.90 -10.49 -17.24
C GLN A 162 -8.95 -8.98 -17.48
N MET A 163 -7.87 -8.26 -17.17
CA MET A 163 -7.78 -6.83 -17.42
C MET A 163 -7.85 -6.49 -18.91
N GLU A 164 -7.22 -7.28 -19.77
CA GLU A 164 -7.31 -7.07 -21.22
C GLU A 164 -8.72 -7.30 -21.75
N ALA A 165 -9.39 -8.35 -21.28
CA ALA A 165 -10.79 -8.62 -21.62
C ALA A 165 -11.73 -7.49 -21.15
N GLU A 166 -11.54 -7.00 -19.91
CA GLU A 166 -12.31 -5.88 -19.38
C GLU A 166 -12.05 -4.58 -20.15
N ARG A 167 -10.79 -4.29 -20.49
CA ARG A 167 -10.42 -3.13 -21.30
C ARG A 167 -11.12 -3.16 -22.66
N LYS A 168 -11.07 -4.31 -23.34
CA LYS A 168 -11.71 -4.48 -24.64
C LYS A 168 -13.23 -4.32 -24.56
N ALA A 169 -13.87 -4.96 -23.57
CA ALA A 169 -15.31 -4.82 -23.36
C ALA A 169 -15.73 -3.35 -23.09
N ARG A 170 -14.89 -2.60 -22.36
CA ARG A 170 -15.13 -1.17 -22.10
C ARG A 170 -14.96 -0.31 -23.34
N GLU A 171 -13.97 -0.60 -24.18
CA GLU A 171 -13.77 0.08 -25.47
C GLU A 171 -14.96 -0.17 -26.42
N GLU A 172 -15.42 -1.42 -26.52
CA GLU A 172 -16.60 -1.79 -27.33
C GLU A 172 -17.87 -1.06 -26.86
N LEU A 173 -18.09 -0.99 -25.53
CA LEU A 173 -19.22 -0.26 -24.97
C LEU A 173 -19.14 1.24 -25.23
N GLN A 174 -17.95 1.84 -25.16
CA GLN A 174 -17.75 3.26 -25.49
C GLN A 174 -18.04 3.55 -26.96
N GLU A 175 -17.62 2.67 -27.86
CA GLU A 175 -17.89 2.85 -29.29
C GLU A 175 -19.37 2.66 -29.62
N GLN A 176 -20.06 1.71 -28.98
CA GLN A 176 -21.52 1.57 -29.11
C GLN A 176 -22.25 2.84 -28.66
N MET A 177 -21.93 3.38 -27.48
CA MET A 177 -22.53 4.65 -27.02
C MET A 177 -22.25 5.81 -27.98
N ARG A 178 -21.08 5.85 -28.61
CA ARG A 178 -20.73 6.87 -29.60
C ARG A 178 -21.56 6.72 -30.87
N GLN A 179 -21.75 5.50 -31.35
CA GLN A 179 -22.60 5.18 -32.50
C GLN A 179 -24.07 5.53 -32.23
N GLU A 180 -24.63 5.09 -31.10
CA GLU A 180 -26.01 5.40 -30.71
C GLU A 180 -26.24 6.93 -30.63
N ARG A 181 -25.28 7.66 -30.05
CA ARG A 181 -25.37 9.13 -29.98
C ARG A 181 -25.33 9.78 -31.38
N GLN A 182 -24.51 9.26 -32.29
CA GLN A 182 -24.42 9.74 -33.67
C GLN A 182 -25.74 9.46 -34.42
N GLU A 183 -26.29 8.26 -34.28
CA GLU A 183 -27.57 7.88 -34.89
C GLU A 183 -28.72 8.74 -34.38
N MET A 184 -28.81 8.95 -33.07
CA MET A 184 -29.82 9.83 -32.47
C MET A 184 -29.69 11.27 -32.99
N GLN A 185 -28.46 11.77 -33.12
CA GLN A 185 -28.22 13.11 -33.67
C GLN A 185 -28.63 13.21 -35.15
N ASN A 186 -28.36 12.17 -35.95
CA ASN A 186 -28.77 12.10 -37.34
C ASN A 186 -30.30 12.04 -37.47
N GLN A 187 -30.98 11.23 -36.67
CA GLN A 187 -32.44 11.15 -36.64
C GLN A 187 -33.08 12.50 -36.26
N MET A 188 -32.52 13.19 -35.25
CA MET A 188 -33.00 14.51 -34.85
C MET A 188 -32.81 15.55 -35.97
N ASN A 189 -31.64 15.55 -36.62
CA ASN A 189 -31.38 16.44 -37.75
C ASN A 189 -32.33 16.17 -38.92
N GLU A 190 -32.63 14.90 -39.20
CA GLU A 190 -33.59 14.53 -40.24
C GLU A 190 -35.01 14.96 -39.89
N ALA A 191 -35.43 14.79 -38.63
CA ALA A 191 -36.74 15.23 -38.15
C ALA A 191 -36.90 16.75 -38.27
N ILE A 192 -35.88 17.52 -37.88
CA ILE A 192 -35.86 18.99 -38.05
C ILE A 192 -35.96 19.36 -39.53
N ARG A 193 -35.18 18.71 -40.40
CA ARG A 193 -35.21 18.98 -41.84
C ARG A 193 -36.60 18.73 -42.44
N LYS A 194 -37.23 17.59 -42.11
CA LYS A 194 -38.59 17.26 -42.56
C LYS A 194 -39.61 18.28 -42.06
N GLY A 195 -39.50 18.71 -40.80
CA GLY A 195 -40.36 19.74 -40.22
C GLY A 195 -40.24 21.08 -40.95
N ILE A 196 -39.02 21.50 -41.31
CA ILE A 196 -38.79 22.70 -42.13
C ILE A 196 -39.37 22.54 -43.54
N GLU A 197 -39.15 21.39 -44.19
CA GLU A 197 -39.70 21.13 -45.54
C GLU A 197 -41.25 21.14 -45.54
N GLU A 198 -41.88 20.58 -44.51
CA GLU A 198 -43.33 20.60 -44.34
C GLU A 198 -43.85 22.03 -44.08
N PHE A 199 -43.18 22.78 -43.21
CA PHE A 199 -43.50 24.18 -42.96
C PHE A 199 -43.41 25.03 -44.23
N MET A 200 -42.35 24.85 -45.03
CA MET A 200 -42.17 25.57 -46.30
C MET A 200 -43.21 25.20 -47.36
N ARG A 201 -43.68 23.94 -47.40
CA ARG A 201 -44.78 23.52 -48.28
C ARG A 201 -46.11 24.19 -47.91
N ASN A 202 -46.38 24.36 -46.62
CA ASN A 202 -47.63 24.99 -46.15
C ASN A 202 -47.65 26.52 -46.36
N LEU A 203 -46.50 27.17 -46.52
CA LEU A 203 -46.39 28.61 -46.80
C LEU A 203 -46.55 28.98 -48.28
N HIS A 204 -46.28 28.05 -49.19
CA HIS A 204 -46.57 28.20 -50.63
C HIS A 204 -47.66 27.21 -51.03
N PRO A 205 -48.95 27.49 -50.77
CA PRO A 205 -50.01 26.74 -51.42
C PRO A 205 -49.85 26.94 -52.92
N ALA A 206 -49.82 25.85 -53.67
CA ALA A 206 -49.76 25.89 -55.13
C ALA A 206 -50.80 26.89 -55.64
N GLY A 207 -50.32 27.97 -56.27
CA GLY A 207 -51.20 28.98 -56.85
C GLY A 207 -52.11 28.31 -57.87
N ASN A 208 -53.42 28.47 -57.68
CA ASN A 208 -54.42 28.36 -58.74
C ASN A 208 -54.26 29.53 -59.71
#